data_AF-A0A2V8MN40-F1
#
_entry.id   AF-A0A2V8MN40-F1
#
_cell.length_a   1.000
_cell.length_b   1.000
_cell.length_c   1.000
_cell.angle_alpha   90.00
_cell.angle_beta   90.00
_cell.angle_gamma   90.00
#
_symmetry.space_group_name_H-M   'P 1'
#
loop_
_entity.id
_entity.type
_entity.pdbx_description
1 polymer ?
#
loop_
_entity_poly.entity_id
_entity_poly.type
_entity_poly.pdbx_seq_one_letter_code
_entity_poly.pdbx_strand_id
1 'polypeptide(L)'
;IEIHQRREDLRDLLAAINCAETLAVVAREREVLASYGGGCHQKIGVSVLRRPFGEITFLRGVTDDGQVLDGCSLNTAKARPPKIPRAQLWPLRSSEADWFDREPISLEVSSLSFWERARVRASVSPPRVTPAPQPSRKGRGSSDRPAALWIAKADALPNDWSVESAQIVWASGIETWKRLAHRGIWVNGCAESLGEQEEPNIETLNDSELSWLKLTHEQGYADGSMPILATYRLTTKDDSVDLRGKKYFFWKSGSSFEHALSLNPWLKEMTHFCGPGNTQRIVERNGVKPYVFLDHGQWLNEMSE
;
A
#
# COMPACT_ATOMS: atom_id res chain seq x y z
N ILE A 1 29.27 9.01 3.42
CA ILE A 1 30.72 8.77 3.22
C ILE A 1 31.45 9.51 4.33
N GLU A 2 32.39 8.85 5.00
CA GLU A 2 33.15 9.46 6.10
C GLU A 2 34.51 9.97 5.58
N ILE A 3 34.92 11.16 6.01
CA ILE A 3 36.22 11.77 5.70
C ILE A 3 36.81 12.40 6.97
N HIS A 4 38.13 12.59 6.96
CA HIS A 4 38.80 13.31 8.04
C HIS A 4 38.32 14.77 8.10
N GLN A 5 38.00 15.28 9.29
CA GLN A 5 37.34 16.58 9.48
C GLN A 5 38.08 17.78 8.86
N ARG A 6 39.42 17.70 8.75
CA ARG A 6 40.28 18.74 8.17
C ARG A 6 40.42 18.70 6.63
N ARG A 7 39.82 17.73 5.94
CA ARG A 7 39.88 17.60 4.47
C ARG A 7 38.73 18.37 3.82
N GLU A 8 38.83 19.70 3.82
CA GLU A 8 37.81 20.58 3.20
C GLU A 8 37.71 20.35 1.69
N ASP A 9 38.85 20.05 1.04
CA ASP A 9 38.92 19.66 -0.38
C ASP A 9 38.02 18.48 -0.73
N LEU A 10 37.92 17.48 0.15
CA LEU A 10 37.03 16.33 -0.04
C LEU A 10 35.58 16.66 0.29
N ARG A 11 35.31 17.62 1.18
CA ARG A 11 33.94 18.01 1.53
C ARG A 11 33.23 18.60 0.32
N ASP A 12 33.90 19.48 -0.42
CA ASP A 12 33.34 20.10 -1.62
C ASP A 12 33.12 19.08 -2.73
N LEU A 13 34.07 18.15 -2.93
CA LEU A 13 33.94 17.07 -3.90
C LEU A 13 32.76 16.14 -3.57
N LEU A 14 32.61 15.76 -2.30
CA LEU A 14 31.54 14.86 -1.86
C LEU A 14 30.17 15.53 -1.82
N ALA A 15 30.11 16.86 -1.69
CA ALA A 15 28.85 17.60 -1.76
C ALA A 15 28.12 17.38 -3.09
N ALA A 16 28.86 17.18 -4.19
CA ALA A 16 28.30 16.93 -5.52
C ALA A 16 27.55 15.58 -5.65
N ILE A 17 27.87 14.58 -4.83
CA ILE A 17 27.23 13.26 -4.84
C ILE A 17 26.29 13.05 -3.64
N ASN A 18 26.16 14.04 -2.77
CA ASN A 18 25.33 13.95 -1.58
C ASN A 18 23.86 14.27 -1.91
N CYS A 19 22.97 13.30 -1.70
CA CYS A 19 21.53 13.58 -1.64
C CYS A 19 21.16 14.08 -0.24
N ALA A 20 20.93 15.40 -0.11
CA ALA A 20 20.61 16.02 1.18
C ALA A 20 19.35 15.43 1.85
N GLU A 21 18.35 15.05 1.06
CA GLU A 21 17.13 14.43 1.57
C GLU A 21 17.40 13.04 2.15
N THR A 22 18.14 12.20 1.42
CA THR A 22 18.54 10.86 1.89
C THR A 22 19.40 10.97 3.15
N LEU A 23 20.35 11.91 3.18
CA LEU A 23 21.19 12.14 4.35
C LEU A 23 20.37 12.49 5.59
N ALA A 24 19.39 13.39 5.46
CA ALA A 24 18.52 13.79 6.57
C ALA A 24 17.66 12.63 7.09
N VAL A 25 17.10 11.83 6.19
CA VAL A 25 16.30 10.63 6.53
C VAL A 25 17.17 9.59 7.27
N VAL A 26 18.33 9.25 6.72
CA VAL A 26 19.26 8.29 7.34
C VAL A 26 19.81 8.80 8.66
N ALA A 27 20.04 10.10 8.80
CA ALA A 27 20.44 10.68 10.08
C ALA A 27 19.38 10.46 11.16
N ARG A 28 18.10 10.59 10.80
CA ARG A 28 16.98 10.34 11.71
C ARG A 28 16.88 8.85 12.09
N GLU A 29 17.03 7.94 11.13
CA GLU A 29 17.07 6.50 11.39
C GLU A 29 18.18 6.15 12.39
N ARG A 30 19.38 6.71 12.18
CA ARG A 30 20.54 6.52 13.08
C ARG A 30 20.29 7.08 14.47
N GLU A 31 19.64 8.23 14.59
CA GLU A 31 19.28 8.82 15.88
C GLU A 31 18.31 7.92 16.66
N VAL A 32 17.27 7.42 16.00
CA VAL A 32 16.32 6.48 16.63
C VAL A 32 17.04 5.19 17.03
N LEU A 33 17.84 4.60 16.14
CA LEU A 33 18.58 3.38 16.45
C LEU A 33 19.58 3.58 17.61
N ALA A 34 20.27 4.71 17.66
CA ALA A 34 21.20 5.05 18.74
C ALA A 34 20.50 5.16 20.11
N SER A 35 19.22 5.56 20.15
CA SER A 35 18.43 5.59 21.40
C SER A 35 18.23 4.20 22.03
N TYR A 36 18.41 3.13 21.26
CA TYR A 36 18.39 1.74 21.73
C TYR A 36 19.79 1.17 21.98
N GLY A 37 20.85 1.98 21.91
CA GLY A 37 22.25 1.56 22.07
C GLY A 37 23.00 1.39 20.74
N GLY A 38 22.29 1.25 19.62
CA GLY A 38 22.85 1.13 18.27
C GLY A 38 23.65 -0.15 18.00
N GLY A 39 24.14 -0.25 16.75
CA GLY A 39 25.01 -1.34 16.30
C GLY A 39 24.31 -2.44 15.52
N CYS A 40 25.10 -3.24 14.79
CA CYS A 40 24.59 -4.26 13.86
C CYS A 40 24.05 -5.53 14.53
N HIS A 41 24.34 -5.75 15.81
CA HIS A 41 23.88 -6.92 16.55
C HIS A 41 22.42 -6.80 17.02
N GLN A 42 21.84 -5.59 16.91
CA GLN A 42 20.47 -5.33 17.34
C GLN A 42 19.47 -5.95 16.38
N LYS A 43 18.37 -6.45 16.93
CA LYS A 43 17.24 -7.00 16.15
C LYS A 43 16.18 -5.93 15.89
N ILE A 44 16.63 -4.69 15.64
CA ILE A 44 15.79 -3.50 15.47
C ILE A 44 16.00 -2.94 14.07
N GLY A 45 14.91 -2.74 13.35
CA GLY A 45 14.87 -2.02 12.08
C GLY A 45 14.16 -0.68 12.25
N VAL A 46 14.79 0.37 11.72
CA VAL A 46 14.19 1.70 11.60
C VAL A 46 14.19 2.08 10.12
N SER A 47 13.07 2.60 9.63
CA SER A 47 12.98 3.16 8.29
C SER A 47 12.19 4.46 8.34
N VAL A 48 12.76 5.53 7.79
CA VAL A 48 12.11 6.83 7.73
C VAL A 48 11.81 7.15 6.27
N LEU A 49 10.57 7.54 5.97
CA LEU A 49 10.11 7.83 4.61
C LEU A 49 9.53 9.24 4.57
N ARG A 50 10.03 10.09 3.67
CA ARG A 50 9.47 11.42 3.42
C ARG A 50 8.46 11.39 2.29
N ARG A 51 7.30 12.01 2.54
CA ARG A 51 6.19 12.13 1.59
C ARG A 51 5.62 13.55 1.62
N PRO A 52 4.87 13.97 0.58
CA PRO A 52 4.24 15.28 0.56
C PRO A 52 3.30 15.55 1.76
N PHE A 53 2.73 14.49 2.37
CA PHE A 53 1.85 14.61 3.53
C PHE A 53 2.59 14.57 4.88
N GLY A 54 3.88 14.24 4.91
CA GLY A 54 4.66 14.15 6.13
C GLY A 54 5.80 13.13 6.07
N GLU A 55 6.46 12.96 7.21
CA GLU A 55 7.52 11.99 7.43
C GLU A 55 6.98 10.80 8.24
N ILE A 56 7.11 9.59 7.69
CA ILE A 56 6.68 8.35 8.32
C ILE A 56 7.90 7.68 8.93
N THR A 57 7.80 7.19 10.16
CA THR A 57 8.83 6.35 10.80
C THR A 57 8.27 4.97 11.11
N PHE A 58 8.89 3.95 10.54
CA PHE A 58 8.66 2.55 10.91
C PHE A 58 9.74 2.11 11.90
N LEU A 59 9.32 1.48 12.99
CA LEU A 59 10.16 0.89 14.01
C LEU A 59 9.66 -0.54 14.26
N ARG A 60 10.48 -1.52 13.91
CA ARG A 60 10.14 -2.95 14.05
C ARG A 60 11.29 -3.68 14.72
N GLY A 61 11.00 -4.69 15.52
CA GLY A 61 12.05 -5.54 16.06
C GLY A 61 11.80 -6.03 17.47
N VAL A 62 12.86 -6.53 18.09
CA VAL A 62 12.86 -6.92 19.50
C VAL A 62 14.12 -6.36 20.14
N THR A 63 13.96 -5.66 21.26
CA THR A 63 15.08 -5.14 22.06
C THR A 63 15.81 -6.27 22.79
N ASP A 64 16.98 -5.99 23.37
CA ASP A 64 17.77 -6.99 24.09
C ASP A 64 17.09 -7.48 25.37
N ASP A 65 16.24 -6.67 26.00
CA ASP A 65 15.40 -7.04 27.14
C ASP A 65 14.08 -7.73 26.73
N GLY A 66 13.86 -7.97 25.44
CA GLY A 66 12.75 -8.75 24.91
C GLY A 66 11.47 -7.96 24.61
N GLN A 67 11.51 -6.62 24.67
CA GLN A 67 10.38 -5.79 24.26
C GLN A 67 10.17 -5.87 22.74
N VAL A 68 8.96 -6.22 22.34
CA VAL A 68 8.57 -6.19 20.92
C VAL A 68 8.29 -4.75 20.50
N LEU A 69 8.97 -4.31 19.45
CA LEU A 69 8.77 -3.02 18.80
C LEU A 69 7.91 -3.23 17.55
N ASP A 70 6.76 -2.58 17.51
CA ASP A 70 5.84 -2.58 16.37
C ASP A 70 5.24 -1.17 16.19
N GLY A 71 6.11 -0.18 16.01
CA GLY A 71 5.72 1.23 15.85
C GLY A 71 5.65 1.70 14.40
N CYS A 72 4.62 2.47 14.07
CA CYS A 72 4.54 3.29 12.87
C CYS A 72 3.99 4.67 13.27
N SER A 73 4.71 5.74 12.94
CA SER A 73 4.31 7.10 13.29
C SER A 73 4.39 8.03 12.08
N LEU A 74 3.55 9.07 12.08
CA LEU A 74 3.50 10.08 11.03
C LEU A 74 3.68 11.47 11.63
N ASN A 75 4.78 12.12 11.30
CA ASN A 75 4.98 13.54 11.52
C ASN A 75 4.42 14.32 10.32
N THR A 76 3.30 15.01 10.52
CA THR A 76 2.55 15.63 9.42
C THR A 76 3.19 16.89 8.87
N ALA A 77 3.14 17.06 7.54
CA ALA A 77 3.55 18.30 6.89
C ALA A 77 2.64 19.50 7.18
N LYS A 78 1.38 19.26 7.58
CA LYS A 78 0.38 20.29 7.93
C LYS A 78 -0.11 20.07 9.35
N ALA A 79 -0.33 21.17 10.08
CA ALA A 79 -0.93 21.11 11.40
C ALA A 79 -2.31 20.43 11.36
N ARG A 80 -2.58 19.59 12.36
CA ARG A 80 -3.90 18.96 12.56
C ARG A 80 -4.94 20.02 12.94
N PRO A 81 -6.22 19.82 12.57
CA PRO A 81 -7.30 20.56 13.20
C PRO A 81 -7.33 20.29 14.72
N PRO A 82 -7.99 21.16 15.52
CA PRO A 82 -8.20 20.87 16.93
C PRO A 82 -9.02 19.58 17.12
N LYS A 83 -9.01 19.04 18.34
CA LYS A 83 -9.90 17.93 18.71
C LYS A 83 -11.36 18.33 18.48
N ILE A 84 -12.17 17.33 18.15
CA ILE A 84 -13.53 17.47 17.64
C ILE A 84 -14.46 16.63 18.53
N PRO A 85 -15.64 17.15 18.89
CA PRO A 85 -16.65 16.37 19.59
C PRO A 85 -17.04 15.11 18.80
N ARG A 86 -17.10 13.96 19.48
CA ARG A 86 -17.44 12.65 18.88
C ARG A 86 -18.73 12.67 18.05
N ALA A 87 -19.70 13.49 18.43
CA ALA A 87 -20.95 13.64 17.72
C ALA A 87 -20.79 14.15 16.27
N GLN A 88 -19.72 14.90 15.97
CA GLN A 88 -19.45 15.47 14.64
C GLN A 88 -18.53 14.60 13.78
N LEU A 89 -17.90 13.58 14.38
CA LEU A 89 -17.00 12.63 13.72
C LEU A 89 -17.80 11.49 13.08
N TRP A 90 -17.31 11.03 11.93
CA TRP A 90 -17.73 9.80 11.29
C TRP A 90 -16.57 9.15 10.52
N PRO A 91 -16.44 7.82 10.48
CA PRO A 91 -17.15 6.85 11.30
C PRO A 91 -16.54 6.76 12.71
N LEU A 92 -17.32 6.43 13.73
CA LEU A 92 -16.79 6.15 15.08
C LEU A 92 -16.35 4.69 15.22
N ARG A 93 -16.97 3.79 14.46
CA ARG A 93 -16.61 2.37 14.41
C ARG A 93 -16.24 1.98 12.99
N SER A 94 -15.24 1.11 12.84
CA SER A 94 -14.82 0.65 11.53
C SER A 94 -15.93 -0.03 10.71
N SER A 95 -16.91 -0.66 11.37
CA SER A 95 -18.08 -1.27 10.72
C SER A 95 -19.05 -0.26 10.11
N GLU A 96 -19.06 0.99 10.56
CA GLU A 96 -19.95 2.03 9.99
C GLU A 96 -19.53 2.43 8.57
N ALA A 97 -18.29 2.15 8.18
CA ALA A 97 -17.76 2.38 6.83
C ALA A 97 -17.72 1.10 5.96
N ASP A 98 -18.37 0.02 6.40
CA ASP A 98 -18.43 -1.25 5.67
C ASP A 98 -19.66 -1.31 4.75
N TRP A 99 -19.64 -0.53 3.68
CA TRP A 99 -20.80 -0.27 2.80
C TRP A 99 -20.94 -1.21 1.61
N PHE A 100 -19.96 -2.07 1.35
CA PHE A 100 -19.93 -2.84 0.13
C PHE A 100 -19.74 -4.32 0.38
N ASP A 101 -20.54 -5.12 -0.31
CA ASP A 101 -20.23 -6.51 -0.58
C ASP A 101 -19.36 -6.62 -1.83
N ARG A 102 -18.64 -7.74 -1.93
CA ARG A 102 -17.76 -8.04 -3.06
C ARG A 102 -18.35 -9.20 -3.84
N GLU A 103 -18.84 -8.91 -5.03
CA GLU A 103 -19.39 -9.91 -5.93
C GLU A 103 -18.35 -10.27 -6.99
N PRO A 104 -17.93 -11.54 -7.10
CA PRO A 104 -17.03 -11.97 -8.16
C PRO A 104 -17.60 -11.66 -9.55
N ILE A 105 -16.77 -11.17 -10.45
CA ILE A 105 -17.16 -11.02 -11.86
C ILE A 105 -16.90 -12.37 -12.52
N SER A 106 -17.95 -12.98 -13.08
CA SER A 106 -17.78 -14.16 -13.93
C SER A 106 -17.06 -13.73 -15.20
N LEU A 107 -15.76 -14.02 -15.29
CA LEU A 107 -14.97 -13.74 -16.47
C LEU A 107 -15.32 -14.77 -17.55
N GLU A 108 -16.35 -14.50 -18.36
CA GLU A 108 -16.53 -15.28 -19.58
C GLU A 108 -15.30 -15.07 -20.47
N VAL A 109 -14.63 -16.18 -20.82
CA VAL A 109 -13.38 -16.19 -21.61
C VAL A 109 -13.52 -15.46 -22.96
N SER A 110 -14.74 -15.21 -23.41
CA SER A 110 -15.12 -14.54 -24.66
C SER A 110 -14.93 -13.02 -24.65
N SER A 111 -15.06 -12.34 -23.50
CA SER A 111 -14.93 -10.88 -23.37
C SER A 111 -13.51 -10.41 -23.05
N LEU A 112 -12.61 -11.36 -22.79
CA LEU A 112 -11.21 -11.13 -22.46
C LEU A 112 -10.40 -10.85 -23.73
N SER A 113 -9.51 -9.86 -23.67
CA SER A 113 -8.45 -9.62 -24.65
C SER A 113 -7.54 -10.85 -24.80
N PHE A 114 -6.78 -10.91 -25.90
CA PHE A 114 -5.84 -12.00 -26.17
C PHE A 114 -4.88 -12.28 -24.99
N TRP A 115 -4.42 -11.23 -24.30
CA TRP A 115 -3.54 -11.34 -23.14
C TRP A 115 -4.23 -11.89 -21.88
N GLU A 116 -5.50 -11.54 -21.67
CA GLU A 116 -6.30 -12.08 -20.58
C GLU A 116 -6.64 -13.56 -20.81
N ARG A 117 -6.88 -13.98 -22.07
CA ARG A 117 -7.09 -15.39 -22.45
C ARG A 117 -5.85 -16.26 -22.29
N ALA A 118 -4.68 -15.75 -22.63
CA ALA A 118 -3.41 -16.47 -22.45
C ALA A 118 -3.11 -16.74 -20.96
N ARG A 119 -3.53 -15.83 -20.06
CA ARG A 119 -3.27 -15.91 -18.61
C ARG A 119 -4.27 -16.78 -17.84
N VAL A 120 -5.55 -16.80 -18.24
CA VAL A 120 -6.54 -17.70 -17.63
C VAL A 120 -6.22 -19.17 -17.93
N ARG A 121 -5.70 -19.49 -19.13
CA ARG A 121 -5.36 -20.88 -19.51
C ARG A 121 -4.15 -21.47 -18.77
N ALA A 122 -3.24 -20.64 -18.25
CA ALA A 122 -2.14 -21.11 -17.39
C ALA A 122 -2.62 -21.57 -15.99
N SER A 123 -3.86 -21.25 -15.60
CA SER A 123 -4.35 -21.38 -14.22
C SER A 123 -5.35 -22.53 -13.98
N VAL A 124 -5.66 -23.37 -14.99
CA VAL A 124 -6.72 -24.40 -14.90
C VAL A 124 -6.18 -25.85 -14.93
N SER A 125 -4.87 -26.05 -14.78
CA SER A 125 -4.33 -27.42 -14.61
C SER A 125 -4.03 -27.72 -13.14
N PRO A 126 -4.41 -28.91 -12.63
CA PRO A 126 -4.19 -29.27 -11.23
C PRO A 126 -2.69 -29.26 -10.89
N PRO A 127 -2.31 -28.99 -9.63
CA PRO A 127 -0.92 -28.87 -9.25
C PRO A 127 -0.22 -30.21 -9.43
N ARG A 128 0.74 -30.29 -10.37
CA ARG A 128 1.74 -31.36 -10.35
C ARG A 128 2.73 -31.03 -9.25
N VAL A 129 2.84 -31.93 -8.29
CA VAL A 129 3.95 -31.95 -7.33
C VAL A 129 5.26 -32.04 -8.13
N THR A 130 6.02 -30.95 -8.18
CA THR A 130 7.37 -30.94 -8.76
C THR A 130 8.43 -30.91 -7.65
N PRO A 131 9.51 -31.70 -7.76
CA PRO A 131 10.59 -31.69 -6.79
C PRO A 131 11.47 -30.43 -6.94
N ALA A 132 12.33 -30.21 -5.94
CA ALA A 132 13.16 -29.02 -5.70
C ALA A 132 13.81 -28.36 -6.94
N PRO A 133 13.99 -27.02 -6.92
CA PRO A 133 14.46 -26.26 -8.08
C PRO A 133 15.92 -26.60 -8.42
N GLN A 134 16.15 -27.05 -9.66
CA GLN A 134 17.49 -27.06 -10.26
C GLN A 134 17.78 -25.73 -10.96
N PRO A 135 19.02 -25.24 -10.95
CA PRO A 135 19.39 -24.00 -11.62
C PRO A 135 19.26 -24.15 -13.15
N SER A 136 18.37 -23.37 -13.75
CA SER A 136 18.05 -23.43 -15.18
C SER A 136 19.17 -22.82 -16.04
N ARG A 137 19.53 -23.53 -17.11
CA ARG A 137 20.45 -23.10 -18.18
C ARG A 137 20.00 -21.78 -18.84
N LYS A 138 20.97 -20.91 -19.15
CA LYS A 138 20.82 -19.74 -20.05
C LYS A 138 20.28 -20.18 -21.41
N GLY A 139 19.14 -19.63 -21.83
CA GLY A 139 18.59 -19.83 -23.18
C GLY A 139 17.30 -19.07 -23.47
N ARG A 140 17.42 -17.99 -24.26
CA ARG A 140 16.51 -17.48 -25.32
C ARG A 140 14.98 -17.58 -25.15
N GLY A 141 14.31 -16.42 -25.14
CA GLY A 141 12.91 -16.25 -25.59
C GLY A 141 12.00 -15.50 -24.61
N SER A 142 11.77 -14.20 -24.86
CA SER A 142 11.05 -13.27 -23.98
C SER A 142 9.53 -13.16 -24.26
N SER A 143 8.78 -14.27 -24.37
CA SER A 143 7.35 -14.16 -24.72
C SER A 143 6.33 -14.87 -23.82
N ASP A 144 6.74 -15.60 -22.77
CA ASP A 144 5.80 -16.45 -22.02
C ASP A 144 5.91 -16.38 -20.48
N ARG A 145 6.58 -15.36 -19.93
CA ARG A 145 6.56 -15.16 -18.47
C ARG A 145 5.23 -14.53 -18.05
N PRO A 146 4.56 -15.05 -17.00
CA PRO A 146 3.37 -14.42 -16.46
C PRO A 146 3.71 -13.02 -15.94
N ALA A 147 2.74 -12.11 -16.02
CA ALA A 147 2.91 -10.78 -15.43
C ALA A 147 3.12 -10.84 -13.92
N ALA A 148 3.87 -9.88 -13.41
CA ALA A 148 3.88 -9.56 -12.00
C ALA A 148 2.48 -9.08 -11.59
N LEU A 149 1.97 -9.58 -10.46
CA LEU A 149 0.64 -9.26 -9.97
C LEU A 149 0.71 -8.18 -8.89
N TRP A 150 -0.03 -7.09 -9.09
CA TRP A 150 -0.31 -6.11 -8.04
C TRP A 150 -1.70 -6.37 -7.46
N ILE A 151 -1.78 -6.79 -6.20
CA ILE A 151 -3.04 -7.21 -5.57
C ILE A 151 -3.58 -6.09 -4.67
N ALA A 152 -4.65 -5.42 -5.11
CA ALA A 152 -5.24 -4.28 -4.39
C ALA A 152 -5.89 -4.68 -3.05
N LYS A 153 -6.51 -5.86 -3.00
CA LYS A 153 -7.09 -6.51 -1.82
C LYS A 153 -6.96 -8.02 -2.01
N ALA A 154 -6.87 -8.80 -0.94
CA ALA A 154 -6.70 -10.25 -1.07
C ALA A 154 -7.86 -10.92 -1.84
N ASP A 155 -9.07 -10.35 -1.76
CA ASP A 155 -10.26 -10.79 -2.50
C ASP A 155 -10.15 -10.54 -4.01
N ALA A 156 -9.23 -9.66 -4.44
CA ALA A 156 -9.00 -9.40 -5.85
C ALA A 156 -8.29 -10.55 -6.57
N LEU A 157 -7.66 -11.47 -5.83
CA LEU A 157 -7.18 -12.72 -6.39
C LEU A 157 -8.19 -13.83 -6.08
N PRO A 158 -8.97 -14.31 -7.07
CA PRO A 158 -9.96 -15.36 -6.86
C PRO A 158 -9.37 -16.61 -6.19
N ASN A 159 -10.19 -17.34 -5.43
CA ASN A 159 -9.72 -18.50 -4.65
C ASN A 159 -9.38 -19.71 -5.52
N ASP A 160 -10.01 -19.81 -6.69
CA ASP A 160 -9.81 -20.84 -7.70
C ASP A 160 -8.63 -20.55 -8.63
N TRP A 161 -8.01 -19.37 -8.53
CA TRP A 161 -6.83 -19.03 -9.31
C TRP A 161 -5.56 -19.57 -8.66
N SER A 162 -4.72 -20.22 -9.46
CA SER A 162 -3.35 -20.59 -9.08
C SER A 162 -2.35 -19.51 -9.46
N VAL A 163 -1.40 -19.22 -8.56
CA VAL A 163 -0.24 -18.38 -8.84
C VAL A 163 0.98 -19.28 -8.99
N GLU A 164 1.75 -19.11 -10.06
CA GLU A 164 2.97 -19.88 -10.26
C GLU A 164 4.01 -19.55 -9.19
N SER A 165 4.80 -20.53 -8.75
CA SER A 165 5.78 -20.33 -7.67
C SER A 165 6.85 -19.28 -7.98
N ALA A 166 7.11 -19.01 -9.26
CA ALA A 166 8.07 -18.01 -9.72
C ALA A 166 7.43 -16.66 -10.09
N GLN A 167 6.09 -16.57 -10.03
CA GLN A 167 5.39 -15.33 -10.38
C GLN A 167 5.54 -14.31 -9.27
N ILE A 168 5.92 -13.08 -9.65
CA ILE A 168 6.05 -11.98 -8.70
C ILE A 168 4.67 -11.51 -8.25
N VAL A 169 4.46 -11.43 -6.93
CA VAL A 169 3.23 -10.90 -6.32
C VAL A 169 3.57 -9.76 -5.37
N TRP A 170 2.92 -8.61 -5.59
CA TRP A 170 3.05 -7.42 -4.77
C TRP A 170 1.69 -7.04 -4.17
N ALA A 171 1.63 -6.86 -2.87
CA ALA A 171 0.41 -6.49 -2.17
C ALA A 171 0.29 -4.98 -1.98
N SER A 172 -0.94 -4.45 -1.97
CA SER A 172 -1.17 -3.03 -1.64
C SER A 172 -0.78 -2.65 -0.21
N GLY A 173 -0.76 -3.62 0.72
CA GLY A 173 -0.43 -3.40 2.12
C GLY A 173 -0.32 -4.70 2.91
N ILE A 174 0.14 -4.61 4.16
CA ILE A 174 0.52 -5.77 4.98
C ILE A 174 -0.64 -6.72 5.28
N GLU A 175 -1.86 -6.20 5.44
CA GLU A 175 -3.04 -7.06 5.69
C GLU A 175 -3.40 -7.90 4.45
N THR A 176 -3.30 -7.29 3.26
CA THR A 176 -3.45 -8.03 2.00
C THR A 176 -2.38 -9.09 1.86
N TRP A 177 -1.12 -8.77 2.16
CA TRP A 177 -0.02 -9.74 2.18
C TRP A 177 -0.37 -10.91 3.09
N LYS A 178 -0.66 -10.65 4.37
CA LYS A 178 -0.95 -11.69 5.36
C LYS A 178 -2.05 -12.63 4.87
N ARG A 179 -3.17 -12.10 4.36
CA ARG A 179 -4.28 -12.92 3.84
C ARG A 179 -3.88 -13.77 2.63
N LEU A 180 -3.04 -13.27 1.73
CA LEU A 180 -2.52 -14.05 0.59
C LEU A 180 -1.53 -15.13 1.05
N ALA A 181 -0.62 -14.81 1.97
CA ALA A 181 0.33 -15.77 2.51
C ALA A 181 -0.36 -16.92 3.26
N HIS A 182 -1.45 -16.65 4.01
CA HIS A 182 -2.27 -17.69 4.63
C HIS A 182 -2.94 -18.63 3.61
N ARG A 183 -3.14 -18.19 2.36
CA ARG A 183 -3.60 -19.03 1.25
C ARG A 183 -2.48 -19.83 0.58
N GLY A 184 -1.24 -19.73 1.07
CA GLY A 184 -0.07 -20.40 0.50
C GLY A 184 0.56 -19.66 -0.67
N ILE A 185 0.20 -18.40 -0.91
CA ILE A 185 0.77 -17.58 -1.98
C ILE A 185 2.06 -16.95 -1.50
N TRP A 186 3.13 -17.12 -2.28
CA TRP A 186 4.39 -16.42 -2.04
C TRP A 186 4.26 -14.95 -2.48
N VAL A 187 4.21 -14.04 -1.51
CA VAL A 187 4.17 -12.59 -1.75
C VAL A 187 5.59 -12.04 -1.63
N ASN A 188 6.04 -11.28 -2.63
CA ASN A 188 7.41 -10.77 -2.74
C ASN A 188 7.60 -9.40 -2.08
N GLY A 189 6.52 -8.63 -1.90
CA GLY A 189 6.58 -7.30 -1.32
C GLY A 189 5.21 -6.67 -1.11
N CYS A 190 5.18 -5.49 -0.48
CA CYS A 190 3.98 -4.67 -0.42
C CYS A 190 4.31 -3.18 -0.37
N ALA A 191 3.32 -2.37 -0.72
CA ALA A 191 3.40 -0.91 -0.66
C ALA A 191 3.04 -0.32 0.72
N GLU A 192 2.91 -1.15 1.76
CA GLU A 192 2.58 -0.75 3.14
C GLU A 192 1.37 0.22 3.25
N SER A 193 0.39 0.07 2.35
CA SER A 193 -0.77 0.97 2.24
C SER A 193 -0.44 2.44 1.96
N LEU A 194 0.79 2.76 1.54
CA LEU A 194 1.24 4.12 1.21
C LEU A 194 0.83 4.56 -0.20
N GLY A 195 0.29 3.64 -1.00
CA GLY A 195 -0.15 3.87 -2.37
C GLY A 195 0.79 3.29 -3.41
N GLU A 196 0.60 3.72 -4.65
CA GLU A 196 1.22 3.10 -5.85
C GLU A 196 2.22 4.04 -6.52
N GLN A 197 2.66 5.05 -5.77
CA GLN A 197 3.53 6.13 -6.26
C GLN A 197 5.00 5.74 -6.22
N GLU A 198 5.32 4.63 -5.57
CA GLU A 198 6.67 4.13 -5.45
C GLU A 198 6.80 2.85 -6.25
N GLU A 199 7.81 2.83 -7.09
CA GLU A 199 8.16 1.66 -7.88
C GLU A 199 8.74 0.58 -6.94
N PRO A 200 8.25 -0.67 -7.03
CA PRO A 200 8.81 -1.78 -6.25
C PRO A 200 10.32 -1.99 -6.46
N ASN A 201 10.84 -1.63 -7.65
CA ASN A 201 12.23 -1.82 -8.07
C ASN A 201 12.74 -3.26 -7.86
N ILE A 202 11.83 -4.23 -7.83
CA ILE A 202 12.11 -5.65 -7.63
C ILE A 202 12.79 -6.25 -8.88
N GLU A 203 12.72 -5.54 -10.00
CA GLU A 203 13.47 -5.74 -11.23
C GLU A 203 14.99 -5.68 -10.99
N THR A 204 15.47 -5.06 -9.90
CA THR A 204 16.90 -5.14 -9.54
C THR A 204 17.31 -6.52 -9.01
N LEU A 205 16.35 -7.28 -8.48
CA LEU A 205 16.53 -8.66 -8.00
C LEU A 205 16.09 -9.70 -9.05
N ASN A 206 15.45 -9.24 -10.13
CA ASN A 206 14.94 -10.07 -11.21
C ASN A 206 15.67 -9.70 -12.50
N ASP A 207 16.42 -10.63 -13.11
CA ASP A 207 17.23 -10.37 -14.32
C ASP A 207 16.43 -10.02 -15.60
N SER A 208 15.21 -9.48 -15.47
CA SER A 208 14.31 -9.10 -16.56
C SER A 208 13.33 -8.00 -16.13
N GLU A 209 12.96 -7.16 -17.10
CA GLU A 209 11.84 -6.23 -16.94
C GLU A 209 10.54 -6.96 -16.59
N LEU A 210 9.74 -6.35 -15.72
CA LEU A 210 8.45 -6.88 -15.31
C LEU A 210 7.31 -6.15 -16.00
N SER A 211 6.39 -6.93 -16.57
CA SER A 211 5.06 -6.43 -16.94
C SER A 211 4.15 -6.59 -15.73
N TRP A 212 3.64 -5.47 -15.22
CA TRP A 212 2.71 -5.43 -14.10
C TRP A 212 1.26 -5.59 -14.55
N LEU A 213 0.46 -6.32 -13.78
CA LEU A 213 -1.00 -6.38 -13.90
C LEU A 213 -1.62 -6.21 -12.53
N LYS A 214 -2.54 -5.24 -12.41
CA LYS A 214 -3.27 -5.01 -11.17
C LYS A 214 -4.57 -5.78 -11.12
N LEU A 215 -4.77 -6.54 -10.05
CA LEU A 215 -6.07 -7.14 -9.72
C LEU A 215 -6.81 -6.26 -8.73
N THR A 216 -8.02 -5.82 -9.09
CA THR A 216 -8.86 -4.95 -8.25
C THR A 216 -10.35 -5.08 -8.64
N HIS A 217 -11.22 -4.24 -8.07
CA HIS A 217 -12.62 -4.19 -8.47
C HIS A 217 -12.84 -3.44 -9.79
N GLU A 218 -14.04 -3.56 -10.37
CA GLU A 218 -14.48 -2.95 -11.63
C GLU A 218 -14.20 -1.44 -11.76
N GLN A 219 -14.34 -0.70 -10.66
CA GLN A 219 -14.09 0.75 -10.59
C GLN A 219 -12.75 1.07 -9.90
N GLY A 220 -11.82 0.11 -9.90
CA GLY A 220 -10.55 0.23 -9.22
C GLY A 220 -9.70 1.36 -9.78
N TYR A 221 -9.10 2.14 -8.89
CA TYR A 221 -8.08 3.12 -9.28
C TYR A 221 -6.75 2.43 -9.53
N ALA A 222 -5.94 2.85 -10.51
CA ALA A 222 -4.50 2.58 -10.59
C ALA A 222 -3.76 3.86 -10.94
N ASP A 223 -2.55 3.99 -10.43
CA ASP A 223 -1.67 5.07 -10.82
C ASP A 223 -0.81 4.71 -12.04
N GLY A 224 -0.51 5.71 -12.88
CA GLY A 224 0.28 5.52 -14.08
C GLY A 224 -0.41 4.65 -15.14
N SER A 225 0.39 3.85 -15.85
CA SER A 225 -0.04 3.01 -16.98
C SER A 225 -0.22 1.54 -16.62
N MET A 226 -0.23 1.17 -15.33
CA MET A 226 -0.39 -0.22 -14.91
C MET A 226 -1.80 -0.72 -15.31
N PRO A 227 -1.90 -1.77 -16.17
CA PRO A 227 -3.18 -2.29 -16.60
C PRO A 227 -3.94 -2.88 -15.41
N ILE A 228 -5.26 -2.68 -15.40
CA ILE A 228 -6.18 -3.21 -14.41
C ILE A 228 -6.95 -4.38 -15.00
N LEU A 229 -7.07 -5.45 -14.21
CA LEU A 229 -8.04 -6.51 -14.39
C LEU A 229 -9.04 -6.50 -13.23
N ALA A 230 -10.30 -6.27 -13.57
CA ALA A 230 -11.40 -6.32 -12.62
C ALA A 230 -11.80 -7.78 -12.34
N THR A 231 -11.68 -8.22 -11.10
CA THR A 231 -12.02 -9.60 -10.70
C THR A 231 -13.29 -9.67 -9.84
N TYR A 232 -13.77 -8.53 -9.36
CA TYR A 232 -15.00 -8.41 -8.59
C TYR A 232 -15.61 -7.01 -8.78
N ARG A 233 -16.86 -6.84 -8.36
CA ARG A 233 -17.54 -5.55 -8.25
C ARG A 233 -17.97 -5.30 -6.82
N LEU A 234 -18.15 -4.02 -6.51
CA LEU A 234 -18.67 -3.57 -5.24
C LEU A 234 -20.18 -3.37 -5.36
N THR A 235 -20.96 -4.06 -4.55
CA THR A 235 -22.41 -3.86 -4.44
C THR A 235 -22.73 -3.23 -3.10
N THR A 236 -23.57 -2.21 -3.10
CA THR A 236 -23.91 -1.45 -1.88
C THR A 236 -24.81 -2.29 -1.00
N LYS A 237 -24.50 -2.32 0.30
CA LYS A 237 -25.41 -2.87 1.30
C LYS A 237 -26.62 -1.96 1.45
N ASP A 238 -27.81 -2.53 1.69
CA ASP A 238 -29.09 -1.80 1.78
C ASP A 238 -29.18 -0.82 2.97
N ASP A 239 -28.21 -0.85 3.89
CA ASP A 239 -28.16 0.01 5.07
C ASP A 239 -27.58 1.39 4.75
N SER A 240 -28.42 2.32 4.28
CA SER A 240 -28.01 3.72 4.13
C SER A 240 -27.63 4.31 5.50
N VAL A 241 -26.35 4.61 5.70
CA VAL A 241 -25.86 5.27 6.91
C VAL A 241 -26.18 6.76 6.82
N ASP A 242 -26.95 7.27 7.78
CA ASP A 242 -27.25 8.70 7.85
C ASP A 242 -26.01 9.50 8.27
N LEU A 243 -25.51 10.32 7.34
CA LEU A 243 -24.36 11.19 7.55
C LEU A 243 -24.75 12.58 8.06
N ARG A 244 -26.04 12.90 8.15
CA ARG A 244 -26.51 14.23 8.54
C ARG A 244 -26.02 14.62 9.94
N GLY A 245 -25.65 15.89 10.10
CA GLY A 245 -25.11 16.44 11.34
C GLY A 245 -23.63 16.13 11.59
N LYS A 246 -22.99 15.29 10.78
CA LYS A 246 -21.54 15.05 10.80
C LYS A 246 -20.82 16.11 9.97
N LYS A 247 -19.60 16.47 10.39
CA LYS A 247 -18.78 17.49 9.72
C LYS A 247 -17.36 17.03 9.39
N TYR A 248 -16.93 15.91 9.95
CA TYR A 248 -15.56 15.43 9.89
C TYR A 248 -15.57 13.94 9.56
N PHE A 249 -15.04 13.59 8.38
CA PHE A 249 -15.22 12.27 7.78
C PHE A 249 -13.90 11.58 7.51
N PHE A 250 -13.70 10.40 8.08
CA PHE A 250 -12.56 9.53 7.76
C PHE A 250 -12.94 8.45 6.76
N TRP A 251 -12.23 8.41 5.64
CA TRP A 251 -12.47 7.46 4.55
C TRP A 251 -11.44 6.33 4.57
N LYS A 252 -11.92 5.09 4.75
CA LYS A 252 -11.09 3.88 4.64
C LYS A 252 -10.92 3.40 3.20
N SER A 253 -11.78 3.86 2.29
CA SER A 253 -11.72 3.55 0.86
C SER A 253 -12.20 4.74 0.03
N GLY A 254 -11.61 4.94 -1.14
CA GLY A 254 -12.05 5.98 -2.07
C GLY A 254 -13.45 5.70 -2.63
N SER A 255 -13.81 4.43 -2.87
CA SER A 255 -15.15 4.05 -3.33
C SER A 255 -16.23 4.41 -2.32
N SER A 256 -15.97 4.28 -1.01
CA SER A 256 -16.90 4.74 0.03
C SER A 256 -17.09 6.26 -0.04
N PHE A 257 -16.02 7.02 -0.26
CA PHE A 257 -16.11 8.47 -0.39
C PHE A 257 -16.92 8.89 -1.63
N GLU A 258 -16.65 8.31 -2.79
CA GLU A 258 -17.36 8.63 -4.04
C GLU A 258 -18.85 8.27 -3.95
N HIS A 259 -19.16 7.10 -3.36
CA HIS A 259 -20.55 6.71 -3.11
C HIS A 259 -21.25 7.66 -2.13
N ALA A 260 -20.58 8.06 -1.05
CA ALA A 260 -21.14 9.03 -0.11
C ALA A 260 -21.42 10.37 -0.79
N LEU A 261 -20.47 10.85 -1.61
CA LEU A 261 -20.52 12.12 -2.30
C LEU A 261 -21.63 12.15 -3.36
N SER A 262 -21.87 11.03 -4.06
CA SER A 262 -22.95 10.94 -5.06
C SER A 262 -24.34 11.06 -4.42
N LEU A 263 -24.50 10.53 -3.21
CA LEU A 263 -25.74 10.64 -2.43
C LEU A 263 -25.84 11.96 -1.65
N ASN A 264 -24.71 12.55 -1.27
CA ASN A 264 -24.61 13.71 -0.40
C ASN A 264 -23.61 14.75 -0.96
N PRO A 265 -23.99 15.54 -1.99
CA PRO A 265 -23.07 16.51 -2.59
C PRO A 265 -22.51 17.56 -1.62
N TRP A 266 -23.25 17.85 -0.55
CA TRP A 266 -22.84 18.75 0.54
C TRP A 266 -21.60 18.28 1.30
N LEU A 267 -21.24 16.98 1.19
CA LEU A 267 -20.02 16.46 1.80
C LEU A 267 -18.79 17.21 1.32
N LYS A 268 -18.76 17.73 0.09
CA LYS A 268 -17.59 18.43 -0.47
C LYS A 268 -17.12 19.63 0.37
N GLU A 269 -18.04 20.24 1.11
CA GLU A 269 -17.78 21.40 1.98
C GLU A 269 -17.33 21.00 3.40
N MET A 270 -17.31 19.70 3.70
CA MET A 270 -16.94 19.17 5.01
C MET A 270 -15.43 18.96 5.13
N THR A 271 -14.96 18.55 6.30
CA THR A 271 -13.54 18.22 6.51
C THR A 271 -13.32 16.71 6.33
N HIS A 272 -12.32 16.36 5.52
CA HIS A 272 -12.05 14.97 5.15
C HIS A 272 -10.69 14.50 5.65
N PHE A 273 -10.66 13.23 6.02
CA PHE A 273 -9.49 12.50 6.48
C PHE A 273 -9.41 11.17 5.75
N CYS A 274 -8.21 10.64 5.56
CA CYS A 274 -8.05 9.29 5.01
C CYS A 274 -6.66 8.72 5.31
N GLY A 275 -6.49 7.44 5.00
CA GLY A 275 -5.19 6.81 4.83
C GLY A 275 -4.40 7.39 3.64
N PRO A 276 -3.06 7.24 3.62
CA PRO A 276 -2.29 7.55 2.42
C PRO A 276 -2.66 6.63 1.24
N GLY A 277 -2.18 6.99 0.04
CA GLY A 277 -2.31 6.16 -1.16
C GLY A 277 -3.61 6.38 -1.95
N ASN A 278 -4.22 5.31 -2.46
CA ASN A 278 -5.30 5.42 -3.45
C ASN A 278 -6.53 6.16 -2.93
N THR A 279 -6.89 5.99 -1.65
CA THR A 279 -8.00 6.73 -1.05
C THR A 279 -7.72 8.23 -1.08
N GLN A 280 -6.51 8.65 -0.70
CA GLN A 280 -6.09 10.05 -0.79
C GLN A 280 -6.21 10.57 -2.23
N ARG A 281 -5.70 9.82 -3.22
CA ARG A 281 -5.79 10.20 -4.65
C ARG A 281 -7.21 10.38 -5.13
N ILE A 282 -8.11 9.48 -4.76
CA ILE A 282 -9.53 9.56 -5.14
C ILE A 282 -10.21 10.79 -4.53
N VAL A 283 -9.95 11.06 -3.25
CA VAL A 283 -10.50 12.25 -2.57
C VAL A 283 -9.96 13.55 -3.23
N GLU A 284 -8.66 13.60 -3.50
CA GLU A 284 -8.00 14.73 -4.18
C GLU A 284 -8.57 14.99 -5.59
N ARG A 285 -8.80 13.93 -6.37
CA ARG A 285 -9.38 14.02 -7.73
C ARG A 285 -10.79 14.62 -7.75
N ASN A 286 -11.54 14.46 -6.68
CA ASN A 286 -12.86 15.04 -6.51
C ASN A 286 -12.81 16.50 -6.00
N GLY A 287 -11.62 17.09 -5.91
CA GLY A 287 -11.40 18.50 -5.53
C GLY A 287 -11.38 18.73 -4.02
N VAL A 288 -11.26 17.68 -3.22
CA VAL A 288 -11.18 17.75 -1.75
C VAL A 288 -9.74 17.52 -1.31
N LYS A 289 -9.22 18.32 -0.39
CA LYS A 289 -7.86 18.13 0.17
C LYS A 289 -7.96 17.44 1.54
N PRO A 290 -7.73 16.13 1.64
CA PRO A 290 -7.86 15.43 2.92
C PRO A 290 -6.65 15.64 3.83
N TYR A 291 -6.87 15.46 5.13
CA TYR A 291 -5.81 15.27 6.11
C TYR A 291 -5.44 13.78 6.20
N VAL A 292 -4.15 13.46 6.08
CA VAL A 292 -3.68 12.06 6.05
C VAL A 292 -3.35 11.56 7.44
N PHE A 293 -3.89 10.41 7.83
CA PHE A 293 -3.49 9.63 9.00
C PHE A 293 -3.07 8.24 8.55
N LEU A 294 -2.30 7.51 9.35
CA LEU A 294 -1.88 6.15 9.00
C LEU A 294 -3.08 5.20 8.94
N ASP A 295 -4.01 5.35 9.89
CA ASP A 295 -5.25 4.57 9.92
C ASP A 295 -6.39 5.29 10.69
N HIS A 296 -7.57 4.65 10.68
CA HIS A 296 -8.79 5.13 11.34
C HIS A 296 -8.64 5.19 12.87
N GLY A 297 -7.91 4.25 13.48
CA GLY A 297 -7.71 4.20 14.92
C GLY A 297 -6.83 5.35 15.41
N GLN A 298 -5.71 5.60 14.72
CA GLN A 298 -4.86 6.77 14.96
C GLN A 298 -5.67 8.07 14.84
N TRP A 299 -6.42 8.22 13.75
CA TRP A 299 -7.27 9.40 13.53
C TRP A 299 -8.26 9.62 14.67
N LEU A 300 -8.99 8.57 15.08
CA LEU A 300 -9.99 8.70 16.13
C LEU A 300 -9.36 9.08 17.48
N ASN A 301 -8.20 8.52 17.80
CA ASN A 301 -7.48 8.82 19.05
C ASN A 301 -6.95 10.26 19.09
N GLU A 302 -6.41 10.76 17.98
CA GLU A 302 -5.84 12.10 17.90
C GLU A 302 -6.91 13.20 17.77
N MET A 303 -8.01 12.91 17.06
CA MET A 303 -9.03 13.91 16.72
C MET A 303 -10.25 13.91 17.64
N SER A 304 -10.51 12.85 18.41
CA SER A 304 -11.64 12.84 19.36
C SER A 304 -11.29 13.65 20.61
N GLU A 305 -12.22 14.51 21.01
CA GLU A 305 -12.37 14.95 22.40
C GLU A 305 -12.70 13.77 23.33
#